data_AF-A0A9D8P0M5-F1
#
_entry.id   AF-A0A9D8P0M5-F1
#
_cell.length_a   1.000
_cell.length_b   1.000
_cell.length_c   1.000
_cell.angle_alpha   90.00
_cell.angle_beta   90.00
_cell.angle_gamma   90.00
#
_symmetry.space_group_name_H-M   'P 1'
#
loop_
_entity.id
_entity.type
_entity.pdbx_description
1 polymer ?
#
loop_
_entity_poly.entity_id
_entity_poly.type
_entity_poly.pdbx_seq_one_letter_code
_entity_poly.pdbx_strand_id
1 'polypeptide(L)' 'RDGCPDPLAEGLEQLDGYLAGLGLDRGWLVLFDRRTGQPPIAERTTRQTVASPQGRRIEVIRA' A
#
# COMPACT_ATOMS: atom_id res chain seq x y z
N ARG A 1 1.25 0.91 13.31
CA ARG A 1 1.15 0.75 14.79
C ARG A 1 1.10 2.14 15.39
N ASP A 2 0.71 2.28 16.65
CA ASP A 2 0.69 3.57 17.32
C ASP A 2 2.05 4.27 17.23
N GLY A 3 2.03 5.57 16.90
CA GLY A 3 3.23 6.37 16.69
C GLY A 3 3.99 6.12 15.38
N CYS A 4 3.68 5.09 14.60
CA CYS A 4 4.34 4.87 13.31
C CYS A 4 3.81 5.83 12.23
N PRO A 5 4.71 6.38 11.38
CA PRO A 5 4.31 7.14 10.20
C PRO A 5 3.56 6.25 9.20
N ASP A 6 2.89 6.87 8.23
CA ASP A 6 2.22 6.15 7.14
C ASP A 6 3.27 5.45 6.25
N PRO A 7 3.24 4.10 6.13
CA PRO A 7 4.23 3.34 5.37
C PRO A 7 4.03 3.38 3.85
N LEU A 8 3.07 4.16 3.34
CA LEU A 8 2.74 4.19 1.91
C LEU A 8 3.96 4.42 1.01
N ALA A 9 4.77 5.45 1.28
CA ALA A 9 5.88 5.82 0.41
C ALA A 9 6.94 4.72 0.34
N GLU A 10 7.36 4.18 1.49
CA GLU A 10 8.31 3.08 1.59
C GLU A 10 7.77 1.81 0.90
N GLY A 11 6.48 1.50 1.11
CA GLY A 11 5.83 0.35 0.49
C GLY A 11 5.73 0.47 -1.03
N LEU A 12 5.48 1.67 -1.57
CA LEU A 12 5.48 1.94 -3.01
C LEU A 12 6.87 1.75 -3.61
N GLU A 13 7.91 2.29 -2.97
CA GLU A 13 9.30 2.14 -3.42
C GLU A 13 9.73 0.67 -3.44
N GLN A 14 9.45 -0.05 -2.35
CA GLN A 14 9.79 -1.46 -2.22
C GLN A 14 9.06 -2.32 -3.27
N LEU A 15 7.74 -2.14 -3.41
CA LEU A 15 6.95 -2.90 -4.40
C LEU A 15 7.40 -2.60 -5.82
N ASP A 16 7.73 -1.34 -6.11
CA ASP A 16 8.21 -0.92 -7.43
C ASP A 16 9.49 -1.64 -7.85
N GLY A 17 10.43 -1.84 -6.91
CA GLY A 17 11.64 -2.64 -7.14
C GLY A 17 11.34 -4.11 -7.45
N TYR A 18 10.40 -4.73 -6.73
CA TYR A 18 9.98 -6.10 -7.00
C TYR A 18 9.29 -6.25 -8.36
N LEU A 19 8.39 -5.33 -8.70
CA LEU A 19 7.72 -5.33 -10.00
C LEU A 19 8.71 -5.12 -11.14
N ALA A 20 9.73 -4.28 -10.95
CA ALA A 20 10.81 -4.12 -11.92
C ALA A 20 11.58 -5.42 -12.16
N GLY A 21 11.97 -6.12 -11.09
CA GLY A 21 12.68 -7.41 -11.19
C GLY A 21 11.86 -8.52 -11.86
N LEU A 22 10.53 -8.44 -11.77
CA LEU A 22 9.60 -9.39 -12.38
C LEU A 22 9.10 -8.97 -13.77
N GLY A 23 9.44 -7.76 -14.25
CA GLY A 23 8.91 -7.21 -15.50
C GLY A 23 7.40 -6.94 -15.47
N LEU A 24 6.83 -6.69 -14.30
CA LEU A 24 5.41 -6.43 -14.11
C LEU A 24 5.11 -4.93 -14.15
N ASP A 25 3.96 -4.58 -14.72
CA ASP A 25 3.47 -3.20 -14.85
C ASP A 25 2.45 -2.81 -13.77
N ARG A 26 1.99 -3.79 -12.99
CA ARG A 26 0.95 -3.62 -11.97
C ARG A 26 1.17 -4.47 -10.74
N GLY A 27 0.67 -3.99 -9.60
CA GLY A 27 0.75 -4.70 -8.32
C GLY A 27 -0.31 -4.27 -7.32
N TRP A 28 -0.30 -4.92 -6.16
CA TRP A 28 -1.18 -4.60 -5.03
C TRP A 28 -0.33 -4.31 -3.80
N LEU A 29 -0.66 -3.22 -3.10
CA LEU A 29 -0.04 -2.86 -1.83
C LEU A 29 -1.12 -2.87 -0.75
N VAL A 30 -1.04 -3.80 0.19
CA VAL A 30 -2.00 -3.91 1.30
C VAL A 30 -1.38 -3.36 2.57
N LEU A 31 -1.94 -2.28 3.09
CA LEU A 31 -1.51 -1.60 4.30
C LEU A 31 -2.47 -1.92 5.45
N PHE A 32 -1.97 -2.64 6.45
CA PHE A 32 -2.74 -2.96 7.65
C PHE A 32 -2.52 -1.89 8.73
N ASP A 33 -3.54 -1.09 9.02
CA ASP A 33 -3.51 -0.19 10.16
C ASP A 33 -3.84 -0.97 11.44
N ARG A 34 -2.83 -1.08 12.31
CA ARG A 34 -2.88 -1.76 13.60
C ARG A 34 -2.86 -0.76 14.77
N ARG A 35 -3.26 0.49 14.53
CA ARG A 35 -3.41 1.48 15.59
C ARG A 35 -4.54 1.11 16.54
N THR A 36 -4.43 1.52 17.80
CA THR A 36 -5.49 1.33 18.79
C THR A 36 -6.71 2.19 18.44
N GLY A 37 -7.92 1.66 18.69
CA GLY A 37 -9.19 2.38 18.45
C GLY A 37 -9.67 2.41 17.01
N GLN A 38 -9.05 1.66 16.09
CA GLN A 38 -9.51 1.58 14.70
C GLN A 38 -10.90 0.92 14.60
N PRO A 39 -11.78 1.41 13.70
CA PRO A 39 -13.07 0.78 13.43
C PRO A 39 -12.95 -0.68 12.96
N PRO A 40 -14.04 -1.45 12.95
CA PRO A 40 -14.09 -2.77 12.32
C PRO A 40 -13.55 -2.74 10.88
N ILE A 41 -12.92 -3.82 10.44
CA ILE A 41 -12.26 -3.89 9.13
C ILE A 41 -13.21 -3.57 7.96
N ALA A 42 -14.47 -3.97 8.08
CA ALA A 42 -15.52 -3.69 7.09
C ALA A 42 -15.79 -2.19 6.89
N GLU A 43 -15.58 -1.38 7.93
CA GLU A 43 -15.86 0.07 7.92
C GLU A 43 -14.67 0.91 7.48
N ARG A 44 -13.45 0.36 7.52
CA ARG A 44 -12.20 1.09 7.23
C ARG A 44 -11.43 0.57 6.02
N THR A 45 -11.89 -0.51 5.39
CA THR A 45 -11.25 -1.03 4.19
C THR A 45 -11.48 -0.09 3.01
N THR A 46 -10.42 0.48 2.47
CA THR A 46 -10.47 1.39 1.31
C THR A 46 -9.54 0.90 0.21
N ARG A 47 -9.85 1.27 -1.04
CA ARG A 47 -9.06 0.97 -2.23
C ARG A 47 -8.75 2.25 -2.99
N GLN A 48 -7.51 2.42 -3.43
CA GLN A 48 -7.09 3.52 -4.29
C GLN A 48 -6.05 3.05 -5.30
N THR A 49 -6.15 3.54 -6.54
CA THR A 49 -5.12 3.35 -7.55
C THR A 49 -4.08 4.47 -7.47
N VAL A 50 -2.80 4.10 -7.39
CA VAL A 50 -1.66 5.02 -7.27
C VAL A 50 -0.56 4.60 -8.26
N ALA A 51 0.19 5.57 -8.78
CA ALA A 51 1.38 5.30 -9.59
C ALA A 51 2.60 5.06 -8.69
N SER A 52 3.40 4.06 -9.01
CA SER A 52 4.71 3.85 -8.39
C SER A 52 5.72 4.93 -8.84
N PRO A 53 6.89 5.05 -8.19
CA PRO A 53 7.96 5.97 -8.62
C PRO A 53 8.37 5.80 -10.10
N GLN A 54 8.40 4.56 -10.60
CA GLN A 54 8.66 4.25 -12.02
C GLN A 54 7.39 4.21 -12.90
N GLY A 55 6.24 4.66 -12.40
CA GLY A 55 5.00 4.79 -13.18
C GLY A 55 4.15 3.53 -13.32
N ARG A 56 4.41 2.48 -12.53
CA ARG A 56 3.61 1.24 -12.52
C ARG A 56 2.28 1.46 -11.80
N ARG A 57 1.22 0.75 -12.20
CA ARG A 57 -0.12 0.87 -11.60
C ARG A 57 -0.22 0.02 -10.33
N ILE A 58 -0.37 0.65 -9.17
CA ILE A 58 -0.51 -0.04 -7.89
C ILE A 58 -1.92 0.16 -7.32
N GLU A 59 -2.57 -0.94 -6.96
CA GLU A 59 -3.81 -0.92 -6.20
C GLU A 59 -3.48 -0.97 -4.71
N VAL A 60 -3.66 0.16 -4.04
CA VAL A 60 -3.44 0.31 -2.61
C VAL A 60 -4.73 -0.05 -1.88
N ILE A 61 -4.67 -1.06 -1.02
CA ILE A 61 -5.73 -1.39 -0.07
C ILE A 61 -5.27 -0.93 1.31
N ARG A 62 -6.09 -0.16 2.02
CA ARG A 62 -5.86 0.14 3.44
C ARG A 62 -6.92 -0.59 4.25
N ALA A 63 -6.49 -1.40 5.22
CA ALA A 63 -7.34 -2.32 5.96
C ALA A 63 -7.02 -2.38 7.44
#